data_AF-A0A8B4TTF2-F1
#
_entry.id   AF-A0A8B4TTF2-F1
#
_cell.length_a   1.000
_cell.length_b   1.000
_cell.length_c   1.000
_cell.angle_alpha   90.00
_cell.angle_beta   90.00
_cell.angle_gamma   90.00
#
_symmetry.space_group_name_H-M   'P 1'
#
loop_
_entity.id
_entity.type
_entity.pdbx_description
1 polymer ?
#
loop_
_entity_poly.entity_id
_entity_poly.type
_entity_poly.pdbx_seq_one_letter_code
_entity_poly.pdbx_strand_id
1 'polypeptide(L)'
;MAAQGFLLLASYLLVLLVLARPLGACLARMVNDIPLPGLAGVERVLWRVAGIRAEEMGWLQYLLAILLFNALGGLVLFALLMLQGVLPFNPQHLPGLSWDLALNTAVSFVSNTNWQAYAGESTMSYLSQMVGLTVQNFLSAATGIAVVFALTRAFARQKMSTLGNAWVDLTRITLWLLLPLSLLVALFFIQQGVPQNLLAYQPFTTLEGAHQLLPMGPVASQEAIKLLGTNGGGFFNANSAHPFENPTALTNLVQMLAIFLIPAALCFAFGEVVSDRRQGRAILWAMTLIFILCVAVVMWAETRGNPHLLTLGADSSLNMEGKESRFGILASSLFAVITTAASCGAVNAMHDSFTALGGMVPMWLMQIGEVVFGGVGSGLYGMLLFVMLAVFIAGLMVGRTPEYLGKKIDVREMKMIALAILVTPTLVLLGTALAMMTDAGRAGMFNPGPHGFSEVLYAVTSAANNNGSAFAGLGAATPFWNLLLAFCMLVGRFAVIIPVMAIAGSLVAKKIQPASPGTLATHDALFIGLLIGTVLLVGALTFIPALALGPLAEYFSLL
;
A
#
# COMPACT_ATOMS: atom_id res chain seq x y z
N MET A 1 -29.20 6.67 -1.86
CA MET A 1 -27.92 5.93 -1.68
C MET A 1 -27.10 5.87 -2.97
N ALA A 2 -27.57 5.30 -4.08
CA ALA A 2 -26.79 5.20 -5.33
C ALA A 2 -26.28 6.56 -5.86
N ALA A 3 -27.14 7.58 -5.93
CA ALA A 3 -26.74 8.93 -6.37
C ALA A 3 -25.68 9.56 -5.44
N GLN A 4 -25.79 9.37 -4.12
CA GLN A 4 -24.80 9.84 -3.15
C GLN A 4 -23.46 9.11 -3.31
N GLY A 5 -23.48 7.80 -3.53
CA GLY A 5 -22.28 7.00 -3.79
C GLY A 5 -21.56 7.46 -5.05
N PHE A 6 -22.30 7.72 -6.14
CA PHE A 6 -21.75 8.29 -7.36
C PHE A 6 -21.14 9.68 -7.13
N LEU A 7 -21.84 10.58 -6.44
CA LEU A 7 -21.33 11.93 -6.15
C LEU A 7 -20.08 11.89 -5.27
N LEU A 8 -20.04 11.01 -4.26
CA LEU A 8 -18.88 10.81 -3.41
C LEU A 8 -17.67 10.35 -4.25
N LEU A 9 -17.85 9.32 -5.08
CA LEU A 9 -16.78 8.79 -5.93
C LEU A 9 -16.30 9.81 -6.97
N ALA A 10 -17.22 10.50 -7.65
CA ALA A 10 -16.89 11.49 -8.66
C ALA A 10 -16.16 12.71 -8.07
N SER A 11 -16.63 13.21 -6.93
CA SER A 11 -15.99 14.33 -6.23
C SER A 11 -14.61 13.96 -5.70
N TYR A 12 -14.47 12.75 -5.14
CA TYR A 12 -13.18 12.21 -4.70
C TYR A 12 -12.17 12.14 -5.85
N LEU A 13 -12.53 11.50 -6.97
CA LEU A 13 -11.64 11.35 -8.12
C LEU A 13 -11.29 12.71 -8.74
N LEU A 14 -12.23 13.64 -8.82
CA LEU A 14 -11.98 14.98 -9.34
C LEU A 14 -10.91 15.71 -8.49
N VAL A 15 -11.09 15.74 -7.18
CA VAL A 15 -10.14 16.41 -6.26
C VAL A 15 -8.77 15.72 -6.32
N LEU A 16 -8.75 14.39 -6.31
CA LEU A 16 -7.53 13.61 -6.44
C LEU A 16 -6.74 13.99 -7.70
N LEU A 17 -7.37 13.98 -8.86
CA LEU A 17 -6.69 14.27 -10.13
C LEU A 17 -6.20 15.71 -10.22
N VAL A 18 -6.93 16.66 -9.63
CA VAL A 18 -6.52 18.08 -9.54
C VAL A 18 -5.25 18.23 -8.69
N LEU A 19 -5.14 17.52 -7.56
CA LEU A 19 -3.98 17.57 -6.66
C LEU A 19 -2.80 16.75 -7.17
N ALA A 20 -3.05 15.58 -7.75
CA ALA A 20 -2.02 14.67 -8.22
C ALA A 20 -1.23 15.21 -9.42
N ARG A 21 -1.87 16.01 -10.29
CA ARG A 21 -1.22 16.57 -11.49
C ARG A 21 -0.03 17.51 -11.19
N PRO A 22 -0.16 18.57 -10.35
CA PRO A 22 0.97 19.42 -10.01
C PRO A 22 2.05 18.67 -9.23
N LEU A 23 1.65 17.73 -8.36
CA LEU A 23 2.60 16.87 -7.66
C LEU A 23 3.38 15.97 -8.63
N GLY A 24 2.73 15.46 -9.68
CA GLY A 24 3.36 14.68 -10.74
C GLY A 24 4.46 15.46 -11.47
N ALA A 25 4.26 16.75 -11.72
CA ALA A 25 5.30 17.61 -12.31
C ALA A 25 6.50 17.81 -11.37
N CYS A 26 6.25 17.91 -10.06
CA CYS A 26 7.31 17.94 -9.04
C CYS A 26 8.11 16.64 -9.03
N LEU A 27 7.44 15.49 -9.00
CA LEU A 27 8.07 14.17 -9.06
C LEU A 27 8.86 13.96 -10.36
N ALA A 28 8.33 14.42 -11.50
CA ALA A 28 9.03 14.35 -12.79
C ALA A 28 10.38 15.11 -12.77
N ARG A 29 10.47 16.23 -12.06
CA ARG A 29 11.75 16.94 -11.86
C ARG A 29 12.73 16.10 -11.04
N MET A 30 12.27 15.49 -9.96
CA MET A 30 13.11 14.66 -9.10
C MET A 30 13.64 13.43 -9.86
N VAL A 31 12.80 12.78 -10.68
CA VAL A 31 13.21 11.65 -11.54
C VAL A 31 14.27 12.08 -12.56
N ASN A 32 14.19 13.30 -13.08
CA ASN A 32 15.18 13.87 -14.00
C ASN A 32 16.40 14.48 -13.29
N ASP A 33 16.57 14.23 -11.99
CA ASP A 33 17.65 14.74 -11.15
C ASP A 33 17.72 16.27 -11.03
N ILE A 34 16.63 16.96 -11.39
CA ILE A 34 16.48 18.42 -11.32
C ILE A 34 16.03 18.79 -9.89
N PRO A 35 16.84 19.57 -9.12
CA PRO A 35 16.45 20.04 -7.80
C PRO A 35 15.16 20.86 -7.85
N LEU A 36 14.36 20.81 -6.78
CA LEU A 36 13.23 21.72 -6.65
C LEU A 36 13.71 23.17 -6.54
N PRO A 37 12.91 24.15 -7.02
CA PRO A 37 13.29 25.56 -7.00
C PRO A 37 13.73 26.01 -5.59
N GLY A 38 14.91 26.61 -5.49
CA GLY A 38 15.45 27.13 -4.22
C GLY A 38 16.20 26.10 -3.36
N LEU A 39 16.10 24.79 -3.62
CA LEU A 39 16.70 23.76 -2.74
C LEU A 39 18.12 23.32 -3.15
N ALA A 40 18.58 23.67 -4.34
CA ALA A 40 19.90 23.25 -4.85
C ALA A 40 21.09 23.70 -3.98
N GLY A 41 20.96 24.81 -3.24
CA GLY A 41 21.98 25.26 -2.29
C GLY A 41 22.04 24.38 -1.04
N VAL A 42 20.86 24.09 -0.47
CA VAL A 42 20.69 23.26 0.73
C VAL A 42 21.13 21.82 0.45
N GLU A 43 20.72 21.26 -0.68
CA GLU A 43 21.12 19.90 -1.09
C GLU A 43 22.63 19.74 -1.16
N ARG A 44 23.37 20.72 -1.71
CA ARG A 44 24.84 20.66 -1.78
C ARG A 44 25.50 20.60 -0.40
N VAL A 45 24.95 21.30 0.58
CA VAL A 45 25.46 21.26 1.96
C VAL A 45 25.13 19.90 2.59
N LEU A 46 23.89 19.42 2.45
CA LEU A 46 23.46 18.13 2.98
C LEU A 46 24.27 16.97 2.41
N TRP A 47 24.48 16.92 1.09
CA TRP A 47 25.30 15.90 0.46
C TRP A 47 26.73 15.90 0.97
N ARG A 48 27.32 17.08 1.19
CA ARG A 48 28.68 17.20 1.72
C ARG A 48 28.77 16.71 3.16
N VAL A 49 27.81 17.06 4.02
CA VAL A 49 27.79 16.65 5.43
C VAL A 49 27.50 15.16 5.59
N ALA A 50 26.55 14.63 4.82
CA ALA A 50 26.20 13.22 4.85
C ALA A 50 27.18 12.32 4.07
N GLY A 51 28.18 12.90 3.39
CA GLY A 51 29.13 12.16 2.56
C GLY A 51 28.53 11.55 1.29
N ILE A 52 27.34 12.01 0.87
CA ILE A 52 26.68 11.55 -0.34
C ILE A 52 27.44 12.12 -1.54
N ARG A 53 28.22 11.27 -2.20
CA ARG A 53 28.76 11.57 -3.53
C ARG A 53 27.65 11.36 -4.53
N ALA A 54 27.22 12.40 -5.24
CA ALA A 54 26.17 12.35 -6.25
C ALA A 54 26.63 11.62 -7.54
N GLU A 55 27.40 10.55 -7.40
CA GLU A 55 27.87 9.69 -8.48
C GLU A 55 26.74 8.79 -8.95
N GLU A 56 26.65 8.60 -10.26
CA GLU A 56 25.65 7.73 -10.88
C GLU A 56 25.91 6.25 -10.54
N MET A 57 24.85 5.52 -10.23
CA MET A 57 24.89 4.11 -9.85
C MET A 57 24.36 3.21 -10.96
N GLY A 58 25.03 2.08 -11.17
CA GLY A 58 24.47 0.97 -11.93
C GLY A 58 23.34 0.28 -11.15
N TRP A 59 22.54 -0.55 -11.83
CA TRP A 59 21.37 -1.19 -11.20
C TRP A 59 21.71 -2.06 -9.98
N LEU A 60 22.85 -2.77 -10.00
CA LEU A 60 23.31 -3.57 -8.85
C LEU A 60 23.68 -2.70 -7.66
N GLN A 61 24.41 -1.60 -7.88
CA GLN A 61 24.78 -0.66 -6.82
C GLN A 61 23.54 0.00 -6.21
N TYR A 62 22.60 0.41 -7.06
CA TYR A 62 21.33 0.99 -6.62
C TYR A 62 20.51 -0.01 -5.80
N LEU A 63 20.38 -1.26 -6.28
CA LEU A 63 19.69 -2.32 -5.56
C LEU A 63 20.35 -2.60 -4.20
N LEU A 64 21.67 -2.76 -4.16
CA LEU A 64 22.40 -3.01 -2.92
C LEU A 64 22.27 -1.86 -1.92
N ALA A 65 22.27 -0.60 -2.38
CA ALA A 65 22.03 0.56 -1.53
C ALA A 65 20.63 0.50 -0.88
N ILE A 66 19.60 0.19 -1.66
CA ILE A 66 18.22 0.05 -1.16
C ILE A 66 18.12 -1.13 -0.17
N LEU A 67 18.66 -2.30 -0.51
CA LEU A 67 18.58 -3.48 0.36
C LEU A 67 19.32 -3.27 1.68
N LEU A 68 20.54 -2.71 1.63
CA LEU A 68 21.33 -2.42 2.83
C LEU A 68 20.62 -1.38 3.72
N PHE A 69 20.07 -0.32 3.12
CA PHE A 69 19.35 0.71 3.84
C PHE A 69 18.15 0.15 4.62
N ASN A 70 17.35 -0.70 3.99
CA ASN A 70 16.21 -1.35 4.62
C ASN A 70 16.62 -2.39 5.67
N ALA A 71 17.66 -3.18 5.41
CA ALA A 71 18.17 -4.14 6.38
C ALA A 71 18.66 -3.46 7.67
N LEU A 72 19.41 -2.36 7.54
CA LEU A 72 19.85 -1.56 8.69
C LEU A 72 18.65 -0.94 9.43
N GLY A 73 17.68 -0.40 8.70
CA GLY A 73 16.44 0.13 9.28
C GLY A 73 15.69 -0.92 10.10
N GLY A 74 15.56 -2.14 9.60
CA GLY A 74 14.91 -3.25 10.29
C GLY A 74 15.66 -3.73 11.52
N LEU A 75 16.98 -3.82 11.46
CA LEU A 75 17.79 -4.19 12.62
C LEU A 75 17.68 -3.15 13.74
N VAL A 76 17.72 -1.86 13.40
CA VAL A 76 17.56 -0.77 14.37
C VAL A 76 16.16 -0.79 14.98
N LEU A 77 15.11 -0.96 14.16
CA LEU A 77 13.75 -1.04 14.67
C LEU A 77 13.55 -2.28 15.57
N PHE A 78 14.04 -3.45 15.15
CA PHE A 78 13.97 -4.67 15.96
C PHE A 78 14.64 -4.48 17.32
N ALA A 79 15.84 -3.91 17.36
CA ALA A 79 16.54 -3.63 18.61
C ALA A 79 15.77 -2.62 19.48
N LEU A 80 15.19 -1.58 18.88
CA LEU A 80 14.39 -0.58 19.58
C LEU A 80 13.16 -1.23 20.25
N LEU A 81 12.43 -2.08 19.54
CA LEU A 81 11.24 -2.76 20.05
C LEU A 81 11.56 -3.75 21.18
N MET A 82 12.66 -4.49 21.06
CA MET A 82 13.15 -5.39 22.12
C MET A 82 13.58 -4.61 23.38
N LEU A 83 14.19 -3.44 23.20
CA LEU A 83 14.71 -2.60 24.29
C LEU A 83 13.70 -1.55 24.78
N GLN A 84 12.48 -1.54 24.27
CA GLN A 84 11.46 -0.51 24.56
C GLN A 84 11.28 -0.23 26.06
N GLY A 85 11.34 -1.28 26.90
CA GLY A 85 11.14 -1.15 28.34
C GLY A 85 12.15 -0.28 29.09
N VAL A 86 13.37 -0.09 28.54
CA VAL A 86 14.42 0.72 29.19
C VAL A 86 14.61 2.09 28.54
N LEU A 87 13.90 2.36 27.44
CA LEU A 87 14.04 3.57 26.66
C LEU A 87 13.12 4.71 27.18
N PRO A 88 13.46 5.99 26.94
CA PRO A 88 12.66 7.13 27.39
C PRO A 88 11.30 7.21 26.66
N PHE A 89 10.45 8.15 27.08
CA PHE A 89 9.10 8.37 26.53
C PHE A 89 8.21 7.12 26.59
N ASN A 90 8.26 6.43 27.73
CA ASN A 90 7.42 5.28 28.06
C ASN A 90 6.63 5.56 29.35
N PRO A 91 5.61 6.45 29.32
CA PRO A 91 4.88 6.87 30.52
C PRO A 91 4.09 5.73 31.18
N GLN A 92 3.78 4.66 30.42
CA GLN A 92 3.05 3.48 30.91
C GLN A 92 3.98 2.35 31.36
N HIS A 93 5.31 2.54 31.31
CA HIS A 93 6.30 1.51 31.66
C HIS A 93 6.07 0.17 30.94
N LEU A 94 5.66 0.22 29.66
CA LEU A 94 5.42 -0.97 28.86
C LEU A 94 6.72 -1.76 28.66
N PRO A 95 6.69 -3.10 28.78
CA PRO A 95 7.88 -3.92 28.60
C PRO A 95 8.38 -3.90 27.14
N GLY A 96 9.57 -4.46 26.93
CA GLY A 96 10.02 -4.84 25.58
C GLY A 96 9.13 -5.91 24.98
N LEU A 97 9.00 -5.90 23.65
CA LEU A 97 8.22 -6.90 22.92
C LEU A 97 8.90 -8.28 23.00
N SER A 98 8.11 -9.35 22.81
CA SER A 98 8.68 -10.68 22.55
C SER A 98 9.46 -10.67 21.23
N TRP A 99 10.45 -11.57 21.11
CA TRP A 99 11.34 -11.59 19.95
C TRP A 99 10.61 -11.81 18.62
N ASP A 100 9.56 -12.63 18.63
CA ASP A 100 8.76 -12.96 17.45
C ASP A 100 7.86 -11.79 17.03
N LEU A 101 7.22 -11.10 17.99
CA LEU A 101 6.40 -9.92 17.73
C LEU A 101 7.26 -8.73 17.30
N ALA A 102 8.43 -8.53 17.93
CA ALA A 102 9.40 -7.51 17.55
C ALA A 102 9.92 -7.75 16.13
N LEU A 103 10.23 -9.01 15.76
CA LEU A 103 10.66 -9.37 14.41
C LEU A 103 9.55 -9.11 13.39
N ASN A 104 8.34 -9.60 13.65
CA ASN A 104 7.19 -9.40 12.77
C ASN A 104 6.92 -7.90 12.55
N THR A 105 6.88 -7.12 13.63
CA THR A 105 6.62 -5.67 13.56
C THR A 105 7.75 -4.94 12.83
N ALA A 106 9.02 -5.28 13.09
CA ALA A 106 10.15 -4.65 12.40
C ALA A 106 10.11 -4.92 10.89
N VAL A 107 9.88 -6.17 10.48
CA VAL A 107 9.73 -6.55 9.08
C VAL A 107 8.51 -5.87 8.46
N SER A 108 7.40 -5.83 9.19
CA SER A 108 6.15 -5.22 8.77
C SER A 108 6.32 -3.75 8.36
N PHE A 109 6.97 -2.94 9.19
CA PHE A 109 7.19 -1.51 8.89
C PHE A 109 8.26 -1.28 7.81
N VAL A 110 9.36 -2.05 7.81
CA VAL A 110 10.40 -1.93 6.76
C VAL A 110 9.91 -2.36 5.39
N SER A 111 9.02 -3.36 5.35
CA SER A 111 8.41 -3.85 4.11
C SER A 111 7.27 -2.95 3.60
N ASN A 112 6.98 -1.84 4.28
CA ASN A 112 5.87 -0.94 3.96
C ASN A 112 4.49 -1.62 4.06
N THR A 113 4.37 -2.64 4.91
CA THR A 113 3.12 -3.38 5.11
C THR A 113 2.38 -2.88 6.34
N ASN A 114 3.10 -2.65 7.44
CA ASN A 114 2.56 -2.26 8.73
C ASN A 114 1.40 -3.14 9.25
N TRP A 115 1.43 -4.44 8.94
CA TRP A 115 0.70 -5.47 9.67
C TRP A 115 0.83 -5.29 11.19
N GLN A 116 -0.29 -5.41 11.90
CA GLN A 116 -0.38 -5.23 13.35
C GLN A 116 -0.95 -6.50 13.98
N ALA A 117 -0.08 -7.25 14.68
CA ALA A 117 -0.49 -8.35 15.57
C ALA A 117 -0.53 -7.91 17.04
N TYR A 118 -0.77 -6.62 17.28
CA TYR A 118 -0.72 -5.99 18.59
C TYR A 118 -1.70 -4.81 18.66
N ALA A 119 -2.10 -4.45 19.88
CA ALA A 119 -2.83 -3.22 20.14
C ALA A 119 -1.85 -2.11 20.57
N GLY A 120 -1.79 -1.03 19.78
CA GLY A 120 -0.75 0.00 19.93
C GLY A 120 -0.76 0.69 21.29
N GLU A 121 -1.94 0.99 21.84
CA GLU A 121 -2.14 1.61 23.16
C GLU A 121 -1.70 0.74 24.34
N SER A 122 -1.58 -0.57 24.18
CA SER A 122 -1.18 -1.49 25.26
C SER A 122 0.20 -2.11 25.06
N THR A 123 0.76 -2.01 23.85
CA THR A 123 2.01 -2.70 23.49
C THR A 123 3.15 -1.75 23.18
N MET A 124 2.89 -0.59 22.58
CA MET A 124 3.94 0.29 22.06
C MET A 124 4.15 1.54 22.93
N SER A 125 5.41 1.88 23.19
CA SER A 125 5.77 3.16 23.83
C SER A 125 5.75 4.31 22.82
N TYR A 126 5.75 5.56 23.32
CA TYR A 126 5.77 6.72 22.44
C TYR A 126 7.07 6.83 21.65
N LEU A 127 8.21 6.44 22.24
CA LEU A 127 9.47 6.42 21.51
C LEU A 127 9.43 5.41 20.36
N SER A 128 8.88 4.21 20.58
CA SER A 128 8.76 3.21 19.51
C SER A 128 7.90 3.69 18.36
N GLN A 129 6.74 4.29 18.66
CA GLN A 129 5.85 4.88 17.67
C GLN A 129 6.55 6.04 16.90
N MET A 130 7.20 6.95 17.63
CA MET A 130 7.76 8.19 17.07
C MET A 130 9.11 8.00 16.33
N VAL A 131 10.05 7.27 16.92
CA VAL A 131 11.43 7.14 16.40
C VAL A 131 11.64 5.81 15.67
N GLY A 132 10.83 4.80 15.97
CA GLY A 132 10.85 3.52 15.27
C GLY A 132 9.89 3.50 14.08
N LEU A 133 8.60 3.39 14.39
CA LEU A 133 7.52 3.14 13.43
C LEU A 133 7.35 4.30 12.44
N THR A 134 7.25 5.53 12.94
CA THR A 134 7.11 6.72 12.08
C THR A 134 8.33 6.93 11.17
N VAL A 135 9.55 6.67 11.67
CA VAL A 135 10.76 6.76 10.82
C VAL A 135 10.69 5.72 9.71
N GLN A 136 10.36 4.46 10.02
CA GLN A 136 10.21 3.44 8.98
C GLN A 136 9.13 3.81 7.97
N ASN A 137 7.99 4.39 8.39
CA ASN A 137 6.95 4.85 7.46
C ASN A 137 7.45 5.83 6.39
N PHE A 138 8.45 6.67 6.72
CA PHE A 138 9.10 7.53 5.74
C PHE A 138 10.06 6.76 4.84
N LEU A 139 10.89 5.89 5.43
CA LEU A 139 11.98 5.21 4.74
C LEU A 139 11.51 4.09 3.81
N SER A 140 10.47 3.36 4.20
CA SER A 140 9.83 2.31 3.41
C SER A 140 9.11 2.90 2.19
N ALA A 141 8.39 4.02 2.38
CA ALA A 141 7.75 4.77 1.30
C ALA A 141 8.78 5.38 0.35
N ALA A 142 9.84 6.00 0.89
CA ALA A 142 10.93 6.56 0.09
C ALA A 142 11.64 5.48 -0.74
N THR A 143 11.81 4.29 -0.18
CA THR A 143 12.36 3.13 -0.90
C THR A 143 11.49 2.76 -2.11
N GLY A 144 10.17 2.65 -1.93
CA GLY A 144 9.26 2.32 -3.03
C GLY A 144 9.32 3.35 -4.16
N ILE A 145 9.31 4.64 -3.81
CA ILE A 145 9.43 5.74 -4.79
C ILE A 145 10.79 5.70 -5.49
N ALA A 146 11.88 5.46 -4.76
CA ALA A 146 13.23 5.40 -5.33
C ALA A 146 13.37 4.25 -6.35
N VAL A 147 12.74 3.10 -6.11
CA VAL A 147 12.73 1.97 -7.05
C VAL A 147 11.98 2.33 -8.34
N VAL A 148 10.80 2.97 -8.23
CA VAL A 148 10.06 3.37 -9.44
C VAL A 148 10.70 4.55 -10.17
N PHE A 149 11.45 5.42 -9.48
CA PHE A 149 12.28 6.45 -10.12
C PHE A 149 13.34 5.80 -11.00
N ALA A 150 14.06 4.81 -10.47
CA ALA A 150 15.05 4.06 -11.24
C ALA A 150 14.44 3.34 -12.45
N LEU A 151 13.26 2.72 -12.29
CA LEU A 151 12.54 2.07 -13.40
C LEU A 151 12.06 3.09 -14.45
N THR A 152 11.54 4.24 -14.02
CA THR A 152 11.08 5.31 -14.92
C THR A 152 12.25 5.89 -15.71
N ARG A 153 13.39 6.15 -15.04
CA ARG A 153 14.65 6.52 -15.69
C ARG A 153 15.10 5.46 -16.69
N ALA A 154 14.97 4.18 -16.35
CA ALA A 154 15.31 3.10 -17.27
C ALA A 154 14.45 3.08 -18.53
N PHE A 155 13.19 3.53 -18.49
CA PHE A 155 12.38 3.71 -19.69
C PHE A 155 12.79 4.94 -20.50
N ALA A 156 13.04 6.07 -19.84
CA ALA A 156 13.34 7.34 -20.52
C ALA A 156 14.77 7.46 -21.07
N ARG A 157 15.78 6.99 -20.31
CA ARG A 157 17.20 7.04 -20.70
C ARG A 157 17.49 6.04 -21.82
N GLN A 158 18.49 6.32 -22.67
CA GLN A 158 18.86 5.47 -23.80
C GLN A 158 20.35 5.16 -23.82
N LYS A 159 20.72 3.91 -24.08
CA LYS A 159 22.12 3.45 -24.21
C LYS A 159 23.02 3.88 -23.02
N MET A 160 22.49 3.80 -21.82
CA MET A 160 23.21 4.12 -20.59
C MET A 160 23.39 2.85 -19.74
N SER A 161 24.23 2.93 -18.72
CA SER A 161 24.45 1.85 -17.73
C SER A 161 23.99 2.22 -16.31
N THR A 162 23.48 3.44 -16.11
CA THR A 162 23.23 4.02 -14.79
C THR A 162 21.79 4.53 -14.62
N LEU A 163 21.31 4.52 -13.37
CA LEU A 163 19.92 4.78 -12.99
C LEU A 163 19.73 5.96 -12.01
N GLY A 164 20.72 6.85 -11.89
CA GLY A 164 20.75 7.91 -10.87
C GLY A 164 21.46 7.45 -9.61
N ASN A 165 21.13 8.03 -8.46
CA ASN A 165 21.78 7.73 -7.18
C ASN A 165 20.73 7.52 -6.07
N ALA A 166 20.70 6.30 -5.51
CA ALA A 166 19.71 5.90 -4.52
C ALA A 166 19.72 6.80 -3.27
N TRP A 167 20.89 7.25 -2.80
CA TRP A 167 21.00 8.10 -1.61
C TRP A 167 20.44 9.49 -1.85
N VAL A 168 20.67 10.04 -3.04
CA VAL A 168 20.10 11.33 -3.47
C VAL A 168 18.58 11.22 -3.55
N ASP A 169 18.07 10.15 -4.15
CA ASP A 169 16.63 9.91 -4.27
C ASP A 169 15.96 9.75 -2.90
N LEU A 170 16.46 8.83 -2.07
CA LEU A 170 15.95 8.61 -0.71
C LEU A 170 15.90 9.92 0.09
N THR A 171 16.97 10.71 0.03
CA THR A 171 17.06 11.99 0.75
C THR A 171 16.06 13.02 0.21
N ARG A 172 16.00 13.21 -1.10
CA ARG A 172 15.08 14.18 -1.74
C ARG A 172 13.63 13.80 -1.52
N ILE A 173 13.29 12.52 -1.67
CA ILE A 173 11.94 12.01 -1.46
C ILE A 173 11.53 12.21 0.00
N THR A 174 12.38 11.82 0.94
CA THR A 174 12.04 11.95 2.37
C THR A 174 11.88 13.41 2.77
N LEU A 175 12.85 14.26 2.44
CA LEU A 175 12.90 15.62 2.94
C LEU A 175 11.98 16.57 2.19
N TRP A 176 11.89 16.48 0.86
CA TRP A 176 11.21 17.51 0.04
C TRP A 176 9.88 17.07 -0.53
N LEU A 177 9.55 15.78 -0.47
CA LEU A 177 8.23 15.28 -0.83
C LEU A 177 7.44 14.87 0.42
N LEU A 178 7.91 13.86 1.14
CA LEU A 178 7.14 13.23 2.21
C LEU A 178 7.03 14.15 3.43
N LEU A 179 8.15 14.67 3.94
CA LEU A 179 8.15 15.50 5.16
C LEU A 179 7.24 16.75 5.08
N PRO A 180 7.32 17.61 4.03
CA PRO A 180 6.48 18.80 3.97
C PRO A 180 5.00 18.45 3.75
N LEU A 181 4.69 17.44 2.93
CA LEU A 181 3.31 16.99 2.75
C LEU A 181 2.74 16.41 4.05
N SER A 182 3.49 15.56 4.74
CA SER A 182 3.09 14.99 6.03
C SER A 182 2.92 16.06 7.09
N LEU A 183 3.76 17.10 7.12
CA LEU A 183 3.60 18.22 8.05
C LEU A 183 2.28 18.95 7.83
N LEU A 184 1.93 19.28 6.57
CA LEU A 184 0.67 19.96 6.25
C LEU A 184 -0.55 19.11 6.62
N VAL A 185 -0.52 17.82 6.29
CA VAL A 185 -1.60 16.88 6.61
C VAL A 185 -1.72 16.67 8.13
N ALA A 186 -0.61 16.53 8.86
CA ALA A 186 -0.62 16.38 10.30
C ALA A 186 -1.19 17.61 11.01
N LEU A 187 -0.79 18.82 10.60
CA LEU A 187 -1.34 20.06 11.17
C LEU A 187 -2.85 20.19 10.91
N PHE A 188 -3.31 19.80 9.73
CA PHE A 188 -4.73 19.74 9.42
C PHE A 188 -5.47 18.73 10.33
N PHE A 189 -4.91 17.54 10.55
CA PHE A 189 -5.47 16.55 11.46
C PHE A 189 -5.52 17.03 12.92
N ILE A 190 -4.48 17.71 13.40
CA ILE A 190 -4.48 18.34 14.74
C ILE A 190 -5.62 19.34 14.85
N GLN A 191 -5.79 20.19 13.84
CA GLN A 191 -6.87 21.19 13.82
C GLN A 191 -8.26 20.55 13.85
N GLN A 192 -8.41 19.33 13.34
CA GLN A 192 -9.67 18.57 13.32
C GLN A 192 -9.87 17.65 14.54
N GLY A 193 -8.88 17.54 15.45
CA GLY A 193 -9.03 16.83 16.72
C GLY A 193 -8.12 15.61 16.93
N VAL A 194 -7.16 15.35 16.05
CA VAL A 194 -6.15 14.29 16.26
C VAL A 194 -5.12 14.76 17.31
N PRO A 195 -4.85 13.99 18.37
CA PRO A 195 -3.89 14.38 19.39
C PRO A 195 -2.45 14.33 18.87
N GLN A 196 -1.64 15.28 19.32
CA GLN A 196 -0.20 15.32 19.05
C GLN A 196 0.51 15.85 20.30
N ASN A 197 0.79 14.96 21.25
CA ASN A 197 1.46 15.32 22.50
C ASN A 197 2.29 14.14 23.07
N LEU A 198 3.00 14.37 24.17
CA LEU A 198 3.76 13.35 24.90
C LEU A 198 3.29 13.22 26.35
N LEU A 199 2.01 13.53 26.60
CA LEU A 199 1.42 13.45 27.94
C LEU A 199 1.22 11.99 28.35
N ALA A 200 1.26 11.71 29.65
CA ALA A 200 0.85 10.40 30.15
C ALA A 200 -0.63 10.13 29.83
N TYR A 201 -1.06 8.88 29.95
CA TYR A 201 -2.45 8.53 29.71
C TYR A 201 -3.35 9.29 30.69
N GLN A 202 -4.42 9.87 30.14
CA GLN A 202 -5.25 10.81 30.89
C GLN A 202 -6.37 10.03 31.60
N PRO A 203 -6.41 10.02 32.94
CA PRO A 203 -7.54 9.45 33.66
C PRO A 203 -8.78 10.31 33.42
N PHE A 204 -9.90 9.65 33.18
CA PHE A 204 -11.20 10.27 32.94
C PHE A 204 -12.29 9.51 33.71
N THR A 205 -13.11 10.25 34.46
CA THR A 205 -14.31 9.69 35.08
C THR A 205 -15.51 10.12 34.24
N THR A 206 -16.23 9.14 33.71
CA THR A 206 -17.41 9.36 32.87
C THR A 206 -18.56 9.97 33.68
N LEU A 207 -19.58 10.49 32.98
CA LEU A 207 -20.79 11.04 33.62
C LEU A 207 -21.55 10.01 34.46
N GLU A 208 -21.42 8.72 34.14
CA GLU A 208 -22.00 7.60 34.89
C GLU A 208 -21.12 7.13 36.06
N GLY A 209 -19.93 7.72 36.24
CA GLY A 209 -18.98 7.40 37.31
C GLY A 209 -17.99 6.29 36.97
N ALA A 210 -18.04 5.69 35.77
CA ALA A 210 -17.03 4.73 35.35
C ALA A 210 -15.66 5.39 35.11
N HIS A 211 -14.58 4.74 35.55
CA HIS A 211 -13.21 5.18 35.33
C HIS A 211 -12.67 4.65 34.00
N GLN A 212 -12.08 5.53 33.21
CA GLN A 212 -11.43 5.21 31.94
C GLN A 212 -10.05 5.86 31.89
N LEU A 213 -9.17 5.30 31.07
CA LEU A 213 -7.84 5.80 30.85
C LEU A 213 -7.68 6.09 29.34
N LEU A 214 -7.57 7.37 28.99
CA LEU A 214 -7.48 7.79 27.60
C LEU A 214 -6.04 7.69 27.11
N PRO A 215 -5.75 6.90 26.06
CA PRO A 215 -4.42 6.81 25.52
C PRO A 215 -4.08 8.11 24.77
N MET A 216 -2.93 8.69 25.12
CA MET A 216 -2.36 9.89 24.49
C MET A 216 -1.20 9.52 23.57
N GLY A 217 -0.59 10.50 22.89
CA GLY A 217 0.63 10.29 22.12
C GLY A 217 0.78 11.20 20.90
N PRO A 218 1.89 11.06 20.16
CA PRO A 218 2.19 11.83 18.95
C PRO A 218 1.49 11.22 17.71
N VAL A 219 0.16 11.18 17.73
CA VAL A 219 -0.67 10.45 16.74
C VAL A 219 -0.66 11.15 15.37
N ALA A 220 -0.92 12.45 15.31
CA ALA A 220 -1.07 13.17 14.04
C ALA A 220 0.14 13.08 13.10
N SER A 221 1.36 13.10 13.65
CA SER A 221 2.58 12.96 12.85
C SER A 221 2.69 11.59 12.19
N GLN A 222 2.30 10.53 12.90
CA GLN A 222 2.31 9.18 12.37
C GLN A 222 1.14 8.96 11.40
N GLU A 223 -0.03 9.51 11.71
CA GLU A 223 -1.23 9.46 10.88
C GLU A 223 -0.98 10.02 9.48
N ALA A 224 -0.34 11.19 9.39
CA ALA A 224 -0.08 11.83 8.11
C ALA A 224 0.83 10.97 7.21
N ILE A 225 1.96 10.48 7.74
CA ILE A 225 2.88 9.67 6.92
C ILE A 225 2.35 8.26 6.67
N LYS A 226 1.58 7.65 7.59
CA LYS A 226 1.04 6.31 7.36
C LYS A 226 0.11 6.30 6.15
N LEU A 227 -0.61 7.41 5.91
CA LEU A 227 -1.53 7.55 4.78
C LEU A 227 -0.80 7.99 3.50
N LEU A 228 0.03 9.04 3.57
CA LEU A 228 0.77 9.55 2.40
C LEU A 228 1.77 8.54 1.85
N GLY A 229 2.43 7.78 2.71
CA GLY A 229 3.37 6.73 2.33
C GLY A 229 2.71 5.37 2.07
N THR A 230 1.38 5.28 2.11
CA THR A 230 0.60 4.04 2.01
C THR A 230 1.19 2.93 2.89
N ASN A 231 1.43 3.26 4.15
CA ASN A 231 1.97 2.33 5.14
C ASN A 231 0.86 1.68 5.96
N GLY A 232 -0.10 2.48 6.44
CA GLY A 232 -1.30 2.00 7.15
C GLY A 232 -1.16 1.60 8.60
N GLY A 233 0.02 1.62 9.21
CA GLY A 233 0.17 1.25 10.63
C GLY A 233 -0.46 2.27 11.57
N GLY A 234 -1.59 1.90 12.17
CA GLY A 234 -2.32 2.73 13.13
C GLY A 234 -1.56 2.93 14.44
N PHE A 235 -1.79 4.06 15.10
CA PHE A 235 -1.24 4.28 16.44
C PHE A 235 -1.97 3.41 17.47
N PHE A 236 -3.28 3.22 17.29
CA PHE A 236 -4.15 2.38 18.10
C PHE A 236 -4.60 1.12 17.34
N ASN A 237 -5.13 0.14 18.07
CA ASN A 237 -5.63 -1.10 17.48
C ASN A 237 -6.72 -0.86 16.41
N ALA A 238 -7.65 0.06 16.68
CA ALA A 238 -8.74 0.39 15.76
C ALA A 238 -8.30 1.26 14.56
N ASN A 239 -7.03 1.67 14.50
CA ASN A 239 -6.43 2.38 13.38
C ASN A 239 -7.28 3.59 12.93
N SER A 240 -7.65 3.67 11.66
CA SER A 240 -8.35 4.82 11.07
C SER A 240 -9.85 4.83 11.42
N ALA A 241 -10.34 3.85 12.18
CA ALA A 241 -11.64 3.89 12.83
C ALA A 241 -11.56 4.58 14.21
N HIS A 242 -10.37 4.72 14.80
CA HIS A 242 -10.23 5.34 16.11
C HIS A 242 -10.53 6.86 16.03
N PRO A 243 -11.34 7.44 16.93
CA PRO A 243 -11.67 8.87 16.91
C PRO A 243 -10.45 9.79 17.02
N PHE A 244 -9.39 9.36 17.71
CA PHE A 244 -8.13 10.09 17.76
C PHE A 244 -7.27 9.95 16.51
N GLU A 245 -7.50 9.02 15.61
CA GLU A 245 -6.78 8.94 14.32
C GLU A 245 -7.59 9.59 13.19
N ASN A 246 -8.91 9.49 13.25
CA ASN A 246 -9.82 9.99 12.23
C ASN A 246 -11.11 10.61 12.85
N PRO A 247 -11.02 11.85 13.36
CA PRO A 247 -12.07 12.46 14.16
C PRO A 247 -13.30 12.90 13.36
N THR A 248 -13.16 13.25 12.09
CA THR A 248 -14.26 13.82 11.29
C THR A 248 -14.39 13.18 9.91
N ALA A 249 -15.56 13.31 9.28
CA ALA A 249 -15.72 12.88 7.88
C ALA A 249 -14.78 13.66 6.92
N LEU A 250 -14.40 14.88 7.29
CA LEU A 250 -13.47 15.69 6.52
C LEU A 250 -12.04 15.16 6.63
N THR A 251 -11.59 14.77 7.83
CA THR A 251 -10.29 14.07 7.97
C THR A 251 -10.31 12.80 7.14
N ASN A 252 -11.39 12.02 7.19
CA ASN A 252 -11.52 10.78 6.42
C ASN A 252 -11.39 11.01 4.90
N LEU A 253 -11.98 12.08 4.37
CA LEU A 253 -11.79 12.45 2.96
C LEU A 253 -10.33 12.79 2.65
N VAL A 254 -9.66 13.55 3.53
CA VAL A 254 -8.24 13.89 3.37
C VAL A 254 -7.35 12.65 3.51
N GLN A 255 -7.69 11.69 4.37
CA GLN A 255 -7.00 10.41 4.47
C GLN A 255 -7.10 9.64 3.15
N MET A 256 -8.31 9.49 2.60
CA MET A 256 -8.53 8.83 1.30
C MET A 256 -7.77 9.52 0.15
N LEU A 257 -7.67 10.85 0.18
CA LEU A 257 -6.88 11.61 -0.81
C LEU A 257 -5.38 11.36 -0.63
N ALA A 258 -4.88 11.38 0.61
CA ALA A 258 -3.47 11.16 0.92
C ALA A 258 -2.98 9.79 0.42
N ILE A 259 -3.80 8.74 0.56
CA ILE A 259 -3.49 7.38 0.10
C ILE A 259 -3.23 7.35 -1.42
N PHE A 260 -4.12 7.94 -2.25
CA PHE A 260 -3.97 7.88 -3.71
C PHE A 260 -3.10 9.02 -4.30
N LEU A 261 -2.77 10.05 -3.52
CA LEU A 261 -2.12 11.26 -4.03
C LEU A 261 -0.79 10.97 -4.73
N ILE A 262 0.13 10.28 -4.05
CA ILE A 262 1.45 9.96 -4.61
C ILE A 262 1.35 8.90 -5.72
N PRO A 263 0.60 7.78 -5.57
CA PRO A 263 0.43 6.81 -6.66
C PRO A 263 -0.13 7.42 -7.96
N ALA A 264 -1.14 8.29 -7.86
CA ALA A 264 -1.69 9.01 -9.02
C ALA A 264 -0.67 10.00 -9.60
N ALA A 265 0.05 10.74 -8.74
CA ALA A 265 1.08 11.69 -9.16
C ALA A 265 2.25 11.00 -9.89
N LEU A 266 2.66 9.81 -9.45
CA LEU A 266 3.69 9.00 -10.12
C LEU A 266 3.28 8.60 -11.54
N CYS A 267 2.00 8.34 -11.81
CA CYS A 267 1.52 8.06 -13.16
C CYS A 267 1.64 9.28 -14.08
N PHE A 268 1.30 10.47 -13.57
CA PHE A 268 1.52 11.72 -14.29
C PHE A 268 3.01 11.99 -14.52
N ALA A 269 3.84 11.77 -13.50
CA ALA A 269 5.29 11.92 -13.58
C ALA A 269 5.90 10.98 -14.63
N PHE A 270 5.48 9.71 -14.63
CA PHE A 270 5.91 8.72 -15.62
C PHE A 270 5.64 9.21 -17.05
N GLY A 271 4.41 9.65 -17.34
CA GLY A 271 4.03 10.16 -18.67
C GLY A 271 4.82 11.42 -19.07
N GLU A 272 5.17 12.28 -18.12
CA GLU A 272 5.97 13.48 -18.39
C GLU A 272 7.44 13.15 -18.64
N VAL A 273 8.04 12.25 -17.84
CA VAL A 273 9.45 11.84 -17.95
C VAL A 273 9.70 11.06 -19.25
N VAL A 274 8.80 10.16 -19.66
CA VAL A 274 8.91 9.44 -20.94
C VAL A 274 8.54 10.30 -22.15
N SER A 275 8.23 11.59 -21.93
CA SER A 275 7.87 12.56 -22.98
C SER A 275 6.61 12.21 -23.78
N ASP A 276 5.71 11.37 -23.24
CA ASP A 276 4.38 11.11 -23.79
C ASP A 276 3.34 10.99 -22.66
N ARG A 277 2.64 12.10 -22.42
CA ARG A 277 1.60 12.18 -21.38
C ARG A 277 0.45 11.20 -21.58
N ARG A 278 0.23 10.68 -22.80
CA ARG A 278 -0.83 9.71 -23.08
C ARG A 278 -0.54 8.38 -22.40
N GLN A 279 0.73 8.01 -22.23
CA GLN A 279 1.14 6.77 -21.57
C GLN A 279 0.78 6.78 -20.08
N GLY A 280 1.14 7.86 -19.39
CA GLY A 280 0.74 8.06 -17.99
C GLY A 280 -0.78 8.09 -17.81
N ARG A 281 -1.51 8.72 -18.75
CA ARG A 281 -2.98 8.72 -18.75
C ARG A 281 -3.58 7.34 -19.00
N ALA A 282 -3.01 6.54 -19.88
CA ALA A 282 -3.52 5.20 -20.19
C ALA A 282 -3.40 4.26 -18.99
N ILE A 283 -2.26 4.28 -18.29
CA ILE A 283 -2.07 3.55 -17.04
C ILE A 283 -3.10 4.02 -15.99
N LEU A 284 -3.24 5.34 -15.82
CA LEU A 284 -4.19 5.92 -14.86
C LEU A 284 -5.64 5.56 -15.18
N TRP A 285 -6.04 5.57 -16.46
CA TRP A 285 -7.37 5.15 -16.89
C TRP A 285 -7.64 3.67 -16.60
N ALA A 286 -6.68 2.78 -16.87
CA ALA A 286 -6.82 1.36 -16.58
C ALA A 286 -7.09 1.12 -15.09
N MET A 287 -6.30 1.75 -14.21
CA MET A 287 -6.50 1.66 -12.76
C MET A 287 -7.83 2.28 -12.32
N THR A 288 -8.18 3.46 -12.85
CA THR A 288 -9.42 4.16 -12.48
C THR A 288 -10.68 3.37 -12.84
N LEU A 289 -10.71 2.70 -13.99
CA LEU A 289 -11.86 1.91 -14.42
C LEU A 289 -12.07 0.67 -13.54
N ILE A 290 -10.99 -0.05 -13.18
CA ILE A 290 -11.07 -1.18 -12.25
C ILE A 290 -11.54 -0.68 -10.88
N PHE A 291 -10.93 0.40 -10.37
CA PHE A 291 -11.28 0.99 -9.08
C PHE A 291 -12.76 1.37 -8.98
N ILE A 292 -13.31 2.09 -9.98
CA ILE A 292 -14.73 2.49 -10.00
C ILE A 292 -15.65 1.28 -9.91
N LEU A 293 -15.35 0.22 -10.67
CA LEU A 293 -16.14 -1.01 -10.65
C LEU A 293 -16.12 -1.66 -9.25
N CYS A 294 -14.94 -1.78 -8.65
CA CYS A 294 -14.78 -2.36 -7.32
C CYS A 294 -15.52 -1.55 -6.25
N VAL A 295 -15.41 -0.22 -6.26
CA VAL A 295 -16.15 0.66 -5.34
C VAL A 295 -17.66 0.46 -5.50
N ALA A 296 -18.16 0.42 -6.74
CA ALA A 296 -19.58 0.24 -7.00
C ALA A 296 -20.09 -1.10 -6.46
N VAL A 297 -19.32 -2.19 -6.63
CA VAL A 297 -19.68 -3.52 -6.11
C VAL A 297 -19.70 -3.53 -4.58
N VAL A 298 -18.68 -2.98 -3.91
CA VAL A 298 -18.63 -2.96 -2.43
C VAL A 298 -19.73 -2.06 -1.86
N MET A 299 -19.96 -0.87 -2.41
CA MET A 299 -21.07 -0.02 -1.99
C MET A 299 -22.41 -0.72 -2.16
N TRP A 300 -22.62 -1.43 -3.28
CA TRP A 300 -23.83 -2.21 -3.49
C TRP A 300 -23.98 -3.36 -2.49
N ALA A 301 -22.91 -4.13 -2.25
CA ALA A 301 -22.92 -5.25 -1.32
C ALA A 301 -23.22 -4.80 0.11
N GLU A 302 -22.54 -3.76 0.61
CA GLU A 302 -22.73 -3.26 1.97
C GLU A 302 -24.08 -2.56 2.17
N THR A 303 -24.67 -1.99 1.12
CA THR A 303 -26.03 -1.44 1.17
C THR A 303 -27.12 -2.49 1.03
N ARG A 304 -26.82 -3.69 0.52
CA ARG A 304 -27.68 -4.86 0.72
C ARG A 304 -27.58 -5.38 2.15
N GLY A 305 -26.35 -5.42 2.66
CA GLY A 305 -26.00 -5.71 4.05
C GLY A 305 -26.47 -7.08 4.53
N ASN A 306 -26.91 -7.18 5.77
CA ASN A 306 -27.28 -8.45 6.41
C ASN A 306 -28.81 -8.62 6.46
N PRO A 307 -29.40 -9.60 5.74
CA PRO A 307 -30.83 -9.83 5.73
C PRO A 307 -31.40 -10.22 7.11
N HIS A 308 -30.58 -10.81 7.99
CA HIS A 308 -31.01 -11.20 9.34
C HIS A 308 -31.36 -10.00 10.23
N LEU A 309 -30.83 -8.80 9.94
CA LEU A 309 -31.16 -7.60 10.70
C LEU A 309 -32.65 -7.24 10.57
N LEU A 310 -33.20 -7.34 9.36
CA LEU A 310 -34.63 -7.10 9.12
C LEU A 310 -35.50 -8.12 9.83
N THR A 311 -35.10 -9.40 9.84
CA THR A 311 -35.86 -10.45 10.53
C THR A 311 -35.86 -10.28 12.04
N LEU A 312 -34.82 -9.65 12.59
CA LEU A 312 -34.66 -9.35 14.02
C LEU A 312 -35.27 -7.99 14.43
N GLY A 313 -35.92 -7.27 13.51
CA GLY A 313 -36.65 -6.04 13.79
C GLY A 313 -35.84 -4.75 13.69
N ALA A 314 -34.66 -4.76 13.05
CA ALA A 314 -33.92 -3.54 12.75
C ALA A 314 -34.61 -2.71 11.65
N ASP A 315 -34.33 -1.40 11.63
CA ASP A 315 -34.91 -0.45 10.66
C ASP A 315 -34.56 -0.77 9.20
N SER A 316 -33.44 -1.44 8.95
CA SER A 316 -32.97 -1.82 7.61
C SER A 316 -31.98 -2.98 7.66
N SER A 317 -31.69 -3.57 6.49
CA SER A 317 -30.62 -4.58 6.36
C SER A 317 -29.22 -3.97 6.22
N LEU A 318 -29.08 -2.65 6.33
CA LEU A 318 -27.83 -1.94 6.13
C LEU A 318 -26.73 -2.43 7.08
N ASN A 319 -25.56 -2.80 6.54
CA ASN A 319 -24.49 -3.39 7.34
C ASN A 319 -23.66 -2.32 8.08
N MET A 320 -24.06 -2.03 9.31
CA MET A 320 -23.35 -1.10 10.21
C MET A 320 -22.43 -1.81 11.23
N GLU A 321 -22.35 -3.15 11.24
CA GLU A 321 -21.64 -3.94 12.27
C GLU A 321 -20.20 -3.46 12.51
N GLY A 322 -19.38 -3.45 11.46
CA GLY A 322 -17.99 -2.98 11.53
C GLY A 322 -17.79 -1.53 11.09
N LYS A 323 -18.83 -0.67 11.12
CA LYS A 323 -18.80 0.68 10.54
C LYS A 323 -18.86 1.77 11.61
N GLU A 324 -18.30 2.94 11.29
CA GLU A 324 -18.38 4.11 12.15
C GLU A 324 -19.50 5.06 11.72
N SER A 325 -20.29 5.53 12.69
CA SER A 325 -21.38 6.50 12.47
C SER A 325 -20.90 7.83 11.85
N ARG A 326 -19.61 8.19 12.06
CA ARG A 326 -18.99 9.40 11.49
C ARG A 326 -18.93 9.37 9.96
N PHE A 327 -18.79 8.18 9.37
CA PHE A 327 -18.51 8.02 7.94
C PHE A 327 -19.72 7.45 7.20
N GLY A 328 -20.44 6.52 7.84
CA GLY A 328 -21.52 5.77 7.22
C GLY A 328 -21.02 4.78 6.16
N ILE A 329 -21.96 4.00 5.62
CA ILE A 329 -21.64 2.82 4.80
C ILE A 329 -20.87 3.18 3.53
N LEU A 330 -21.33 4.18 2.77
CA LEU A 330 -20.73 4.51 1.48
C LEU A 330 -19.27 4.96 1.63
N ALA A 331 -18.96 5.78 2.64
CA ALA A 331 -17.60 6.25 2.87
C ALA A 331 -16.70 5.15 3.42
N SER A 332 -17.21 4.25 4.28
CA SER A 332 -16.48 3.06 4.71
C SER A 332 -16.21 2.08 3.55
N SER A 333 -17.20 1.85 2.68
CA SER A 333 -17.01 1.02 1.47
C SER A 333 -15.98 1.62 0.51
N LEU A 334 -16.01 2.94 0.30
CA LEU A 334 -15.01 3.64 -0.51
C LEU A 334 -13.61 3.51 0.10
N PHE A 335 -13.48 3.76 1.40
CA PHE A 335 -12.21 3.66 2.12
C PHE A 335 -11.65 2.25 2.07
N ALA A 336 -12.48 1.22 2.28
CA ALA A 336 -12.08 -0.19 2.18
C ALA A 336 -11.48 -0.50 0.81
N VAL A 337 -12.12 -0.06 -0.29
CA VAL A 337 -11.56 -0.26 -1.63
C VAL A 337 -10.30 0.56 -1.87
N ILE A 338 -10.22 1.80 -1.37
CA ILE A 338 -9.02 2.64 -1.47
C ILE A 338 -7.84 1.99 -0.77
N THR A 339 -8.02 1.59 0.49
CA THR A 339 -6.92 1.07 1.31
C THR A 339 -6.41 -0.29 0.83
N THR A 340 -7.28 -1.13 0.24
CA THR A 340 -6.90 -2.43 -0.31
C THR A 340 -6.47 -2.43 -1.76
N ALA A 341 -6.74 -1.36 -2.52
CA ALA A 341 -6.25 -1.21 -3.88
C ALA A 341 -4.87 -0.54 -3.91
N ALA A 342 -4.63 0.40 -2.98
CA ALA A 342 -3.40 1.17 -2.88
C ALA A 342 -2.37 0.59 -1.91
N SER A 343 -2.47 -0.68 -1.51
CA SER A 343 -1.54 -1.32 -0.58
C SER A 343 -1.33 -0.49 0.70
N CYS A 344 -2.37 0.19 1.19
CA CYS A 344 -2.21 1.09 2.33
C CYS A 344 -2.38 0.36 3.64
N GLY A 345 -3.42 -0.46 3.80
CA GLY A 345 -3.67 -1.21 5.03
C GLY A 345 -4.28 -0.44 6.19
N ALA A 346 -4.49 0.86 6.07
CA ALA A 346 -5.30 1.63 7.02
C ALA A 346 -6.74 1.10 7.01
N VAL A 347 -7.35 0.84 8.16
CA VAL A 347 -8.73 0.31 8.24
C VAL A 347 -9.60 1.28 9.03
N ASN A 348 -10.65 1.82 8.41
CA ASN A 348 -11.64 2.69 9.08
C ASN A 348 -12.97 2.00 9.37
N ALA A 349 -13.09 0.74 8.97
CA ALA A 349 -14.25 -0.11 9.15
C ALA A 349 -13.77 -1.57 9.09
N MET A 350 -14.13 -2.38 10.07
CA MET A 350 -13.57 -3.75 10.22
C MET A 350 -14.02 -4.63 9.05
N HIS A 351 -13.06 -5.07 8.21
CA HIS A 351 -13.34 -5.81 6.98
C HIS A 351 -13.90 -7.22 7.24
N ASP A 352 -13.62 -7.82 8.39
CA ASP A 352 -14.21 -9.10 8.82
C ASP A 352 -15.74 -9.00 9.00
N SER A 353 -16.23 -7.81 9.36
CA SER A 353 -17.66 -7.54 9.49
C SER A 353 -18.29 -7.02 8.20
N PHE A 354 -17.61 -7.10 7.06
CA PHE A 354 -18.23 -6.78 5.77
C PHE A 354 -19.07 -7.96 5.29
N THR A 355 -20.01 -7.68 4.39
CA THR A 355 -20.72 -8.76 3.68
C THR A 355 -19.72 -9.61 2.90
N ALA A 356 -20.08 -10.87 2.60
CA ALA A 356 -19.22 -11.78 1.85
C ALA A 356 -18.60 -11.15 0.57
N LEU A 357 -19.42 -10.50 -0.27
CA LEU A 357 -18.92 -9.78 -1.46
C LEU A 357 -18.20 -8.47 -1.12
N GLY A 358 -18.65 -7.78 -0.06
CA GLY A 358 -18.02 -6.56 0.45
C GLY A 358 -16.60 -6.79 0.95
N GLY A 359 -16.30 -7.95 1.54
CA GLY A 359 -14.96 -8.39 1.95
C GLY A 359 -14.18 -9.09 0.83
N MET A 360 -14.86 -9.76 -0.10
CA MET A 360 -14.23 -10.41 -1.26
C MET A 360 -13.49 -9.43 -2.17
N VAL A 361 -14.11 -8.30 -2.51
CA VAL A 361 -13.51 -7.35 -3.45
C VAL A 361 -12.22 -6.73 -2.89
N PRO A 362 -12.18 -6.24 -1.63
CA PRO A 362 -10.93 -5.84 -0.97
C PRO A 362 -9.89 -6.95 -0.94
N MET A 363 -10.27 -8.18 -0.60
CA MET A 363 -9.37 -9.34 -0.62
C MET A 363 -8.76 -9.57 -2.01
N TRP A 364 -9.60 -9.55 -3.04
CA TRP A 364 -9.19 -9.80 -4.41
C TRP A 364 -8.33 -8.66 -4.99
N LEU A 365 -8.59 -7.40 -4.61
CA LEU A 365 -7.75 -6.26 -5.00
C LEU A 365 -6.30 -6.39 -4.51
N MET A 366 -6.10 -6.94 -3.32
CA MET A 366 -4.75 -7.27 -2.85
C MET A 366 -4.17 -8.44 -3.67
N GLN A 367 -4.96 -9.49 -3.92
CA GLN A 367 -4.53 -10.70 -4.64
C GLN A 367 -4.12 -10.45 -6.10
N ILE A 368 -4.70 -9.45 -6.77
CA ILE A 368 -4.26 -9.07 -8.13
C ILE A 368 -2.90 -8.34 -8.15
N GLY A 369 -2.26 -8.18 -6.99
CA GLY A 369 -0.88 -7.69 -6.86
C GLY A 369 -0.76 -6.20 -6.57
N GLU A 370 -1.79 -5.58 -6.00
CA GLU A 370 -1.77 -4.16 -5.60
C GLU A 370 -1.43 -3.21 -6.76
N VAL A 371 -2.05 -3.43 -7.93
CA VAL A 371 -1.73 -2.71 -9.17
C VAL A 371 -2.69 -1.57 -9.50
N VAL A 372 -3.74 -1.37 -8.68
CA VAL A 372 -4.79 -0.38 -8.92
C VAL A 372 -4.57 0.82 -8.00
N PHE A 373 -3.88 1.86 -8.48
CA PHE A 373 -3.37 2.96 -7.64
C PHE A 373 -2.50 2.50 -6.47
N GLY A 374 -1.92 1.29 -6.58
CA GLY A 374 -1.15 0.56 -5.57
C GLY A 374 -0.16 1.36 -4.73
N GLY A 375 0.50 0.65 -3.81
CA GLY A 375 1.41 1.27 -2.83
C GLY A 375 2.42 2.25 -3.43
N VAL A 376 2.87 3.18 -2.60
CA VAL A 376 3.76 4.28 -2.99
C VAL A 376 5.04 3.76 -3.67
N GLY A 377 5.05 3.90 -5.00
CA GLY A 377 6.03 3.31 -5.91
C GLY A 377 5.72 1.87 -6.32
N SER A 378 5.33 1.00 -5.39
CA SER A 378 5.05 -0.41 -5.66
C SER A 378 3.91 -0.68 -6.60
N GLY A 379 2.84 0.09 -6.50
CA GLY A 379 1.72 0.02 -7.44
C GLY A 379 2.14 0.31 -8.86
N LEU A 380 2.92 1.37 -9.08
CA LEU A 380 3.31 1.76 -10.43
C LEU A 380 4.32 0.77 -11.05
N TYR A 381 5.35 0.32 -10.31
CA TYR A 381 6.23 -0.69 -10.89
C TYR A 381 5.50 -2.03 -11.10
N GLY A 382 4.57 -2.42 -10.21
CA GLY A 382 3.74 -3.61 -10.36
C GLY A 382 2.86 -3.52 -11.61
N MET A 383 2.21 -2.38 -11.79
CA MET A 383 1.41 -2.10 -12.98
C MET A 383 2.27 -2.09 -14.25
N LEU A 384 3.50 -1.57 -14.20
CA LEU A 384 4.42 -1.62 -15.33
C LEU A 384 4.86 -3.04 -15.69
N LEU A 385 4.95 -3.97 -14.73
CA LEU A 385 5.16 -5.39 -15.01
C LEU A 385 3.99 -5.96 -15.82
N PHE A 386 2.75 -5.66 -15.42
CA PHE A 386 1.56 -6.06 -16.17
C PHE A 386 1.43 -5.38 -17.53
N VAL A 387 1.86 -4.11 -17.66
CA VAL A 387 1.96 -3.41 -18.96
C VAL A 387 2.92 -4.16 -19.89
N MET A 388 4.10 -4.54 -19.40
CA MET A 388 5.06 -5.30 -20.20
C MET A 388 4.54 -6.70 -20.57
N LEU A 389 3.81 -7.36 -19.66
CA LEU A 389 3.13 -8.63 -19.95
C LEU A 389 2.02 -8.46 -21.01
N ALA A 390 1.18 -7.44 -20.89
CA ALA A 390 0.11 -7.14 -21.85
C ALA A 390 0.68 -6.83 -23.24
N VAL A 391 1.76 -6.04 -23.30
CA VAL A 391 2.50 -5.76 -24.55
C VAL A 391 3.11 -7.04 -25.13
N PHE A 392 3.62 -7.93 -24.28
CA PHE A 392 4.13 -9.22 -24.71
C PHE A 392 3.05 -10.10 -25.34
N ILE A 393 1.90 -10.23 -24.68
CA ILE A 393 0.76 -11.00 -25.19
C ILE A 393 0.26 -10.40 -26.51
N ALA A 394 0.09 -9.07 -26.59
CA ALA A 394 -0.34 -8.42 -27.82
C ALA A 394 0.68 -8.59 -28.97
N GLY A 395 1.96 -8.42 -28.69
CA GLY A 395 3.03 -8.65 -29.66
C GLY A 395 2.97 -10.08 -30.21
N LEU A 396 2.83 -11.07 -29.32
CA LEU A 396 2.71 -12.48 -29.70
C LEU A 396 1.48 -12.76 -30.56
N MET A 397 0.31 -12.22 -30.19
CA MET A 397 -0.94 -12.40 -30.94
C MET A 397 -0.89 -11.79 -32.35
N VAL A 398 -0.16 -10.68 -32.53
CA VAL A 398 0.02 -9.99 -33.82
C VAL A 398 1.22 -10.55 -34.61
N GLY A 399 2.01 -11.46 -34.02
CA GLY A 399 3.20 -12.03 -34.65
C GLY A 399 4.38 -11.05 -34.75
N ARG A 400 4.49 -10.10 -33.80
CA ARG A 400 5.54 -9.07 -33.73
C ARG A 400 6.35 -9.18 -32.44
N THR A 401 7.57 -8.67 -32.47
CA THR A 401 8.40 -8.59 -31.25
C THR A 401 7.77 -7.61 -30.26
N PRO A 402 7.56 -8.00 -29.00
CA PRO A 402 7.05 -7.13 -27.94
C PRO A 402 7.89 -5.87 -27.75
N GLU A 403 7.24 -4.72 -27.74
CA GLU A 403 7.88 -3.41 -27.67
C GLU A 403 7.03 -2.44 -26.86
N TYR A 404 7.61 -1.85 -25.81
CA TYR A 404 6.97 -0.82 -25.00
C TYR A 404 7.85 0.44 -24.96
N LEU A 405 7.28 1.60 -25.28
CA LEU A 405 7.99 2.88 -25.40
C LEU A 405 9.24 2.80 -26.30
N GLY A 406 9.13 2.06 -27.41
CA GLY A 406 10.24 1.86 -28.34
C GLY A 406 11.33 0.89 -27.85
N LYS A 407 11.21 0.33 -26.65
CA LYS A 407 12.16 -0.66 -26.11
C LYS A 407 11.60 -2.06 -26.28
N LYS A 408 12.37 -2.91 -26.96
CA LYS A 408 12.04 -4.33 -27.14
C LYS A 408 12.14 -5.08 -25.81
N ILE A 409 11.15 -5.90 -25.52
CA ILE A 409 11.13 -6.76 -24.34
C ILE A 409 11.67 -8.14 -24.76
N ASP A 410 12.87 -8.47 -24.30
CA ASP A 410 13.54 -9.73 -24.65
C ASP A 410 13.26 -10.82 -23.61
N VAL A 411 13.67 -12.06 -23.91
CA VAL A 411 13.50 -13.23 -23.04
C VAL A 411 13.99 -13.00 -21.61
N ARG A 412 15.12 -12.29 -21.44
CA ARG A 412 15.66 -12.00 -20.10
C ARG A 412 14.68 -11.16 -19.27
N GLU A 413 14.10 -10.13 -19.85
CA GLU A 413 13.13 -9.26 -19.18
C GLU A 413 11.85 -10.02 -18.87
N MET A 414 11.38 -10.83 -19.83
CA MET A 414 10.18 -11.66 -19.62
C MET A 414 10.36 -12.66 -18.47
N LYS A 415 11.54 -13.26 -18.31
CA LYS A 415 11.85 -14.11 -17.15
C LYS A 415 11.75 -13.34 -15.83
N MET A 416 12.29 -12.12 -15.77
CA MET A 416 12.22 -11.30 -14.55
C MET A 416 10.78 -10.83 -14.28
N ILE A 417 10.01 -10.49 -15.30
CA ILE A 417 8.59 -10.11 -15.19
C ILE A 417 7.78 -11.29 -14.65
N ALA A 418 7.94 -12.48 -15.23
CA ALA A 418 7.25 -13.68 -14.79
C ALA A 418 7.60 -14.03 -13.34
N LEU A 419 8.89 -13.98 -12.97
CA LEU A 419 9.31 -14.20 -11.59
C LEU A 419 8.65 -13.20 -10.63
N ALA A 420 8.69 -11.90 -10.95
CA ALA A 420 8.11 -10.86 -10.11
C ALA A 420 6.59 -11.04 -9.90
N ILE A 421 5.85 -11.35 -10.97
CA ILE A 421 4.39 -11.58 -10.92
C ILE A 421 4.05 -12.84 -10.12
N LEU A 422 4.90 -13.87 -10.14
CA LEU A 422 4.65 -15.13 -9.45
C LEU A 422 5.00 -15.11 -7.96
N VAL A 423 5.82 -14.16 -7.49
CA VAL A 423 6.25 -14.10 -6.07
C VAL A 423 5.05 -14.00 -5.13
N THR A 424 4.19 -12.99 -5.29
CA THR A 424 3.09 -12.75 -4.36
C THR A 424 2.05 -13.88 -4.37
N PRO A 425 1.51 -14.37 -5.50
CA PRO A 425 0.55 -15.47 -5.46
C PRO A 425 1.13 -16.77 -4.91
N THR A 426 2.42 -17.04 -5.16
CA THR A 426 3.07 -18.23 -4.58
C THR A 426 3.09 -18.14 -3.05
N LEU A 427 3.44 -16.98 -2.50
CA LEU A 427 3.45 -16.76 -1.05
C LEU A 427 2.04 -16.86 -0.45
N VAL A 428 1.03 -16.31 -1.11
CA VAL A 428 -0.36 -16.37 -0.64
C VAL A 428 -0.86 -17.81 -0.60
N LEU A 429 -0.73 -18.55 -1.70
CA LEU A 429 -1.27 -19.91 -1.78
C LEU A 429 -0.52 -20.88 -0.86
N LEU A 430 0.82 -20.82 -0.83
CA LEU A 430 1.62 -21.69 0.04
C LEU A 430 1.46 -21.32 1.52
N GLY A 431 1.43 -20.03 1.85
CA GLY A 431 1.25 -19.57 3.23
C GLY A 431 -0.14 -19.90 3.77
N THR A 432 -1.19 -19.72 2.96
CA THR A 432 -2.56 -20.11 3.31
C THR A 432 -2.65 -21.63 3.48
N ALA A 433 -2.08 -22.42 2.57
CA ALA A 433 -2.06 -23.87 2.69
C ALA A 433 -1.36 -24.31 3.99
N LEU A 434 -0.20 -23.73 4.31
CA LEU A 434 0.53 -24.04 5.54
C LEU A 434 -0.27 -23.70 6.81
N ALA A 435 -0.94 -22.54 6.84
CA ALA A 435 -1.80 -22.16 7.95
C ALA A 435 -3.00 -23.12 8.10
N MET A 436 -3.62 -23.53 6.99
CA MET A 436 -4.74 -24.47 7.01
C MET A 436 -4.35 -25.91 7.34
N MET A 437 -3.07 -26.29 7.12
CA MET A 437 -2.53 -27.63 7.41
C MET A 437 -2.02 -27.78 8.85
N THR A 438 -1.96 -26.70 9.63
CA THR A 438 -1.42 -26.71 10.99
C THR A 438 -2.48 -26.33 12.01
N ASP A 439 -2.42 -26.93 13.20
CA ASP A 439 -3.33 -26.57 14.30
C ASP A 439 -3.09 -25.14 14.78
N ALA A 440 -1.82 -24.71 14.83
CA ALA A 440 -1.45 -23.36 15.22
C ALA A 440 -1.99 -22.28 14.27
N GLY A 441 -2.06 -22.57 12.96
CA GLY A 441 -2.67 -21.66 11.99
C GLY A 441 -4.19 -21.57 12.15
N ARG A 442 -4.86 -22.73 12.19
CA ARG A 442 -6.33 -22.82 12.32
C ARG A 442 -6.88 -22.30 13.65
N ALA A 443 -6.13 -22.45 14.74
CA ALA A 443 -6.53 -21.98 16.06
C ALA A 443 -6.66 -20.45 16.17
N GLY A 444 -6.12 -19.71 15.20
CA GLY A 444 -6.26 -18.25 15.15
C GLY A 444 -7.61 -17.78 14.59
N MET A 445 -8.39 -18.63 13.91
CA MET A 445 -9.67 -18.24 13.31
C MET A 445 -10.69 -17.86 14.38
N PHE A 446 -11.41 -16.77 14.14
CA PHE A 446 -12.48 -16.32 15.03
C PHE A 446 -13.84 -16.77 14.51
N ASN A 447 -14.16 -16.47 13.25
CA ASN A 447 -15.43 -16.86 12.64
C ASN A 447 -15.37 -18.30 12.11
N PRO A 448 -16.44 -19.10 12.27
CA PRO A 448 -16.49 -20.46 11.75
C PRO A 448 -16.77 -20.51 10.24
N GLY A 449 -16.68 -21.71 9.66
CA GLY A 449 -17.10 -21.96 8.28
C GLY A 449 -16.20 -21.30 7.22
N PRO A 450 -16.75 -20.96 6.04
CA PRO A 450 -15.98 -20.33 4.96
C PRO A 450 -15.38 -18.97 5.33
N HIS A 451 -15.97 -18.25 6.29
CA HIS A 451 -15.45 -16.97 6.74
C HIS A 451 -14.13 -17.13 7.51
N GLY A 452 -13.98 -18.17 8.34
CA GLY A 452 -12.70 -18.47 9.01
C GLY A 452 -11.56 -18.80 8.03
N PHE A 453 -11.86 -19.49 6.93
CA PHE A 453 -10.89 -19.64 5.84
C PHE A 453 -10.56 -18.30 5.18
N SER A 454 -11.57 -17.43 5.02
CA SER A 454 -11.40 -16.08 4.48
C SER A 454 -10.51 -15.21 5.36
N GLU A 455 -10.61 -15.29 6.69
CA GLU A 455 -9.70 -14.61 7.64
C GLU A 455 -8.23 -14.99 7.40
N VAL A 456 -7.94 -16.29 7.30
CA VAL A 456 -6.60 -16.81 7.03
C VAL A 456 -6.11 -16.36 5.66
N LEU A 457 -6.93 -16.54 4.63
CA LEU A 457 -6.59 -16.15 3.27
C LEU A 457 -6.33 -14.64 3.17
N TYR A 458 -7.14 -13.82 3.83
CA TYR A 458 -6.98 -12.37 3.87
C TYR A 458 -5.66 -11.97 4.54
N ALA A 459 -5.34 -12.55 5.70
CA ALA A 459 -4.11 -12.23 6.44
C ALA A 459 -2.84 -12.53 5.63
N VAL A 460 -2.76 -13.73 5.03
CA VAL A 460 -1.60 -14.11 4.21
C VAL A 460 -1.57 -13.30 2.91
N THR A 461 -2.73 -13.05 2.29
CA THR A 461 -2.86 -12.16 1.11
C THR A 461 -2.28 -10.78 1.39
N SER A 462 -2.73 -10.15 2.47
CA SER A 462 -2.32 -8.81 2.87
C SER A 462 -0.84 -8.74 3.18
N ALA A 463 -0.31 -9.72 3.93
CA ALA A 463 1.11 -9.80 4.24
C ALA A 463 1.97 -9.97 2.99
N ALA A 464 1.64 -10.91 2.10
CA ALA A 464 2.43 -11.19 0.90
C ALA A 464 2.42 -10.07 -0.13
N ASN A 465 1.34 -9.28 -0.19
CA ASN A 465 1.22 -8.13 -1.10
C ASN A 465 1.59 -6.80 -0.44
N ASN A 466 2.06 -6.83 0.81
CA ASN A 466 2.44 -5.64 1.58
C ASN A 466 1.30 -4.64 1.78
N ASN A 467 0.05 -5.11 1.89
CA ASN A 467 -1.10 -4.25 2.12
C ASN A 467 -1.15 -3.71 3.55
N GLY A 468 -1.19 -4.61 4.54
CA GLY A 468 -1.29 -4.26 5.96
C GLY A 468 -2.66 -4.41 6.58
N SER A 469 -3.73 -4.34 5.77
CA SER A 469 -5.08 -4.52 6.31
C SER A 469 -5.25 -5.94 6.84
N ALA A 470 -6.13 -6.10 7.82
CA ALA A 470 -6.53 -7.38 8.34
C ALA A 470 -8.05 -7.41 8.46
N PHE A 471 -8.61 -8.60 8.42
CA PHE A 471 -9.95 -8.83 8.96
C PHE A 471 -9.99 -8.48 10.46
N ALA A 472 -8.90 -8.74 11.18
CA ALA A 472 -8.73 -8.46 12.61
C ALA A 472 -9.55 -9.35 13.56
N GLY A 473 -10.36 -10.28 13.06
CA GLY A 473 -10.83 -11.44 13.82
C GLY A 473 -9.70 -12.45 14.11
N LEU A 474 -8.80 -12.66 13.14
CA LEU A 474 -7.71 -13.64 13.26
C LEU A 474 -6.72 -13.29 14.40
N GLY A 475 -6.61 -14.19 15.38
CA GLY A 475 -5.63 -14.15 16.46
C GLY A 475 -4.20 -14.39 15.98
N ALA A 476 -3.54 -13.36 15.44
CA ALA A 476 -2.22 -13.46 14.82
C ALA A 476 -1.03 -13.20 15.76
N ALA A 477 -1.28 -12.87 17.04
CA ALA A 477 -0.24 -12.60 18.05
C ALA A 477 0.41 -13.89 18.59
N THR A 478 0.81 -14.81 17.70
CA THR A 478 1.46 -16.08 18.04
C THR A 478 2.76 -16.23 17.25
N PRO A 479 3.74 -17.00 17.75
CA PRO A 479 4.99 -17.22 17.03
C PRO A 479 4.79 -17.79 15.62
N PHE A 480 3.81 -18.67 15.43
CA PHE A 480 3.49 -19.23 14.11
C PHE A 480 3.11 -18.12 13.12
N TRP A 481 2.12 -17.30 13.47
CA TRP A 481 1.62 -16.23 12.61
C TRP A 481 2.65 -15.10 12.45
N ASN A 482 3.33 -14.73 13.53
CA ASN A 482 4.41 -13.73 13.49
C ASN A 482 5.50 -14.12 12.49
N LEU A 483 5.98 -15.37 12.50
CA LEU A 483 7.02 -15.84 11.59
C LEU A 483 6.52 -16.01 10.16
N LEU A 484 5.35 -16.62 9.97
CA LEU A 484 4.77 -16.84 8.64
C LEU A 484 4.54 -15.51 7.92
N LEU A 485 3.87 -14.57 8.57
CA LEU A 485 3.55 -13.28 7.96
C LEU A 485 4.81 -12.43 7.77
N ALA A 486 5.78 -12.47 8.70
CA ALA A 486 7.06 -11.80 8.51
C ALA A 486 7.79 -12.31 7.25
N PHE A 487 7.82 -13.63 7.05
CA PHE A 487 8.39 -14.21 5.84
C PHE A 487 7.66 -13.75 4.58
N CYS A 488 6.33 -13.82 4.56
CA CYS A 488 5.51 -13.36 3.44
C CYS A 488 5.75 -11.88 3.10
N MET A 489 5.78 -10.99 4.11
CA MET A 489 6.02 -9.56 3.94
C MET A 489 7.42 -9.28 3.36
N LEU A 490 8.45 -9.90 3.92
CA LEU A 490 9.83 -9.68 3.51
C LEU A 490 10.08 -10.15 2.08
N VAL A 491 9.64 -11.37 1.75
CA VAL A 491 9.82 -11.94 0.41
C VAL A 491 8.92 -11.21 -0.60
N GLY A 492 7.67 -10.94 -0.24
CA GLY A 492 6.71 -10.21 -1.08
C GLY A 492 7.24 -8.84 -1.53
N ARG A 493 7.95 -8.14 -0.65
CA ARG A 493 8.55 -6.84 -0.98
C ARG A 493 9.84 -6.99 -1.78
N PHE A 494 10.85 -7.63 -1.20
CA PHE A 494 12.21 -7.56 -1.73
C PHE A 494 12.45 -8.53 -2.89
N ALA A 495 11.78 -9.69 -2.93
CA ALA A 495 11.87 -10.60 -4.06
C ALA A 495 11.12 -10.08 -5.31
N VAL A 496 10.29 -9.03 -5.18
CA VAL A 496 9.72 -8.27 -6.31
C VAL A 496 10.63 -7.09 -6.70
N ILE A 497 11.22 -6.37 -5.73
CA ILE A 497 12.13 -5.25 -6.04
C ILE A 497 13.38 -5.73 -6.81
N ILE A 498 13.95 -6.88 -6.44
CA ILE A 498 15.14 -7.43 -7.11
C ILE A 498 14.93 -7.63 -8.63
N PRO A 499 13.90 -8.35 -9.11
CA PRO A 499 13.64 -8.50 -10.53
C PRO A 499 13.26 -7.18 -11.20
N VAL A 500 12.54 -6.28 -10.52
CA VAL A 500 12.23 -4.93 -11.04
C VAL A 500 13.51 -4.14 -11.33
N MET A 501 14.47 -4.14 -10.41
CA MET A 501 15.75 -3.45 -10.60
C MET A 501 16.60 -4.11 -11.70
N ALA A 502 16.53 -5.43 -11.84
CA ALA A 502 17.19 -6.14 -12.94
C ALA A 502 16.58 -5.78 -14.30
N ILE A 503 15.25 -5.60 -14.39
CA ILE A 503 14.57 -5.11 -15.59
C ILE A 503 15.03 -3.69 -15.89
N ALA A 504 15.08 -2.79 -14.90
CA ALA A 504 15.57 -1.43 -15.08
C ALA A 504 17.01 -1.41 -15.63
N GLY A 505 17.89 -2.25 -15.08
CA GLY A 505 19.27 -2.41 -15.57
C GLY A 505 19.39 -2.96 -16.99
N SER A 506 18.46 -3.80 -17.42
CA SER A 506 18.40 -4.32 -18.79
C SER A 506 17.87 -3.27 -19.77
N LEU A 507 16.80 -2.57 -19.40
CA LEU A 507 16.13 -1.59 -20.25
C LEU A 507 16.98 -0.36 -20.53
N VAL A 508 17.75 0.12 -19.54
CA VAL A 508 18.56 1.35 -19.69
C VAL A 508 19.64 1.23 -20.78
N ALA A 509 20.14 0.02 -21.01
CA ALA A 509 21.13 -0.26 -22.06
C ALA A 509 20.52 -0.25 -23.47
N LYS A 510 19.18 -0.39 -23.60
CA LYS A 510 18.50 -0.46 -24.90
C LYS A 510 18.32 0.92 -25.54
N LYS A 511 18.26 0.91 -26.88
CA LYS A 511 17.89 2.06 -27.70
C LYS A 511 16.36 2.09 -27.88
N ILE A 512 15.78 3.29 -27.89
CA ILE A 512 14.38 3.49 -28.27
C ILE A 512 14.26 3.48 -29.80
N GLN A 513 13.37 2.64 -30.32
CA GLN A 513 13.05 2.55 -31.74
C GLN A 513 11.92 3.53 -32.10
N PRO A 514 11.95 4.16 -33.29
CA PRO A 514 10.85 5.00 -33.74
C PRO A 514 9.62 4.15 -34.03
N ALA A 515 8.43 4.74 -33.86
CA ALA A 515 7.18 4.06 -34.17
C ALA A 515 7.15 3.64 -35.66
N SER A 516 6.76 2.39 -35.89
CA SER A 516 6.56 1.80 -37.21
C SER A 516 5.07 1.48 -37.42
N PRO A 517 4.62 1.19 -38.64
CA PRO A 517 3.24 0.73 -38.88
C PRO A 517 2.86 -0.54 -38.11
N GLY A 518 3.85 -1.32 -37.66
CA GLY A 518 3.65 -2.54 -36.85
C GLY A 518 3.77 -2.31 -35.34
N THR A 519 4.02 -1.08 -34.89
CA THR A 519 4.13 -0.75 -33.47
C THR A 519 2.72 -0.59 -32.88
N LEU A 520 2.39 -1.39 -31.87
CA LEU A 520 1.11 -1.30 -31.17
C LEU A 520 1.02 0.03 -30.41
N ALA A 521 -0.11 0.73 -30.55
CA ALA A 521 -0.35 1.96 -29.81
C ALA A 521 -0.79 1.63 -28.37
N THR A 522 0.08 1.95 -27.40
CA THR A 522 -0.08 1.55 -25.98
C THR A 522 -0.81 2.60 -25.13
N HIS A 523 -1.60 3.49 -25.76
CA HIS A 523 -2.29 4.58 -25.06
C HIS A 523 -3.80 4.63 -25.34
N ASP A 524 -4.27 3.77 -26.22
CA ASP A 524 -5.60 3.77 -26.82
C ASP A 524 -6.56 2.98 -25.94
N ALA A 525 -7.87 3.14 -26.17
CA ALA A 525 -8.89 2.38 -25.46
C ALA A 525 -8.69 0.86 -25.59
N LEU A 526 -8.19 0.38 -26.74
CA LEU A 526 -7.89 -1.03 -26.96
C LEU A 526 -6.80 -1.54 -26.00
N PHE A 527 -5.70 -0.78 -25.85
CA PHE A 527 -4.63 -1.17 -24.95
C PHE A 527 -5.05 -1.08 -23.48
N ILE A 528 -5.82 -0.05 -23.11
CA ILE A 528 -6.40 0.08 -21.77
C ILE A 528 -7.27 -1.14 -21.45
N GLY A 529 -8.16 -1.54 -22.37
CA GLY A 529 -8.99 -2.74 -22.21
C GLY A 529 -8.16 -4.02 -22.13
N LEU A 530 -7.12 -4.17 -22.94
CA LEU A 530 -6.20 -5.31 -22.88
C LEU A 530 -5.45 -5.38 -21.54
N LEU A 531 -4.97 -4.24 -21.05
CA LEU A 531 -4.25 -4.16 -19.78
C LEU A 531 -5.15 -4.53 -18.60
N ILE A 532 -6.38 -3.99 -18.59
CA ILE A 532 -7.42 -4.40 -17.63
C ILE A 532 -7.64 -5.91 -17.73
N GLY A 533 -7.92 -6.44 -18.93
CA GLY A 533 -8.14 -7.87 -19.13
C GLY A 533 -6.98 -8.73 -18.67
N THR A 534 -5.73 -8.30 -18.88
CA THR A 534 -4.53 -9.03 -18.46
C THR A 534 -4.44 -9.11 -16.94
N VAL A 535 -4.62 -7.98 -16.24
CA VAL A 535 -4.62 -7.93 -14.77
C VAL A 535 -5.75 -8.80 -14.20
N LEU A 536 -6.96 -8.61 -14.71
CA LEU A 536 -8.14 -9.34 -14.23
C LEU A 536 -8.02 -10.84 -14.46
N LEU A 537 -7.58 -11.26 -15.65
CA LEU A 537 -7.49 -12.68 -16.01
C LEU A 537 -6.41 -13.40 -15.21
N VAL A 538 -5.22 -12.79 -15.08
CA VAL A 538 -4.14 -13.38 -14.27
C VAL A 538 -4.58 -13.50 -12.80
N GLY A 539 -5.18 -12.45 -12.24
CA GLY A 539 -5.70 -12.47 -10.87
C GLY A 539 -6.81 -13.50 -10.68
N ALA A 540 -7.82 -13.50 -11.55
CA ALA A 540 -8.95 -14.41 -11.48
C ALA A 540 -8.52 -15.88 -11.58
N LEU A 541 -7.73 -16.24 -12.60
CA LEU A 541 -7.30 -17.63 -12.80
C LEU A 541 -6.43 -18.15 -11.65
N THR A 542 -5.74 -17.26 -10.93
CA THR A 542 -4.90 -17.66 -9.80
C THR A 542 -5.72 -17.90 -8.53
N PHE A 543 -6.73 -17.07 -8.26
CA PHE A 543 -7.39 -17.04 -6.95
C PHE A 543 -8.85 -17.48 -6.92
N ILE A 544 -9.53 -17.66 -8.06
CA ILE A 544 -10.91 -18.18 -8.11
C ILE A 544 -11.09 -19.44 -7.24
N PRO A 545 -10.20 -20.45 -7.28
CA PRO A 545 -10.38 -21.65 -6.45
C PRO A 545 -10.34 -21.35 -4.94
N ALA A 546 -9.46 -20.45 -4.50
CA ALA A 546 -9.39 -20.04 -3.10
C ALA A 546 -10.64 -19.21 -2.72
N LEU A 547 -11.02 -18.24 -3.55
CA LEU A 547 -12.20 -17.41 -3.33
C LEU A 547 -13.51 -18.22 -3.33
N ALA A 548 -13.57 -19.31 -4.11
CA ALA A 548 -14.68 -20.24 -4.13
C ALA A 548 -14.90 -20.92 -2.77
N LEU A 549 -13.83 -21.22 -2.03
CA LEU A 549 -13.88 -21.88 -0.73
C LEU A 549 -14.06 -20.90 0.45
N GLY A 550 -13.85 -19.61 0.22
CA GLY A 550 -14.01 -18.56 1.23
C GLY A 550 -15.26 -17.72 0.99
N PRO A 551 -15.13 -16.47 0.51
CA PRO A 551 -16.23 -15.52 0.47
C PRO A 551 -17.34 -15.91 -0.51
N LEU A 552 -17.05 -16.64 -1.60
CA LEU A 552 -18.12 -17.11 -2.49
C LEU A 552 -18.96 -18.21 -1.83
N ALA A 553 -18.33 -19.17 -1.14
CA ALA A 553 -19.05 -20.19 -0.38
C ALA A 553 -19.91 -19.55 0.73
N GLU A 554 -19.38 -18.54 1.42
CA GLU A 554 -20.15 -17.75 2.38
C GLU A 554 -21.36 -17.07 1.70
N TYR A 555 -21.14 -16.36 0.59
CA TYR A 555 -22.22 -15.68 -0.13
C TYR A 555 -23.34 -16.64 -0.55
N PHE A 556 -22.99 -17.79 -1.14
CA PHE A 556 -23.98 -18.78 -1.59
C PHE A 556 -24.66 -19.54 -0.43
N SER A 557 -24.06 -19.56 0.77
CA SER A 557 -24.71 -20.12 1.97
C SER A 557 -25.79 -19.21 2.57
N LEU A 558 -25.78 -17.92 2.19
CA LEU A 558 -26.72 -16.89 2.67
C LEU A 558 -27.85 -16.58 1.66
N LEU A 559 -27.75 -17.11 0.44
CA LEU A 559 -28.83 -17.09 -0.56
C LEU A 559 -29.85 -18.20 -0.27
#